data_AF-A0A973A1G1-F1
#
_entry.id   AF-A0A973A1G1-F1
#
_cell.length_a   1.000
_cell.length_b   1.000
_cell.length_c   1.000
_cell.angle_alpha   90.00
_cell.angle_beta   90.00
_cell.angle_gamma   90.00
#
_symmetry.space_group_name_H-M   'P 1'
#
loop_
_entity.id
_entity.type
_entity.pdbx_description
1 polymer ?
#
loop_
_entity_poly.entity_id
_entity_poly.type
_entity_poly.pdbx_seq_one_letter_code
_entity_poly.pdbx_strand_id
1 'polypeptide(L)' 'TRKGPDRPHGYEEEPWHWSYNPIARVYTQQYLEKVNYDDIAGFMGSDTAFSVGAIQHYVLGINQDCFK' A
#
# COMPACT_ATOMS: atom_id res chain seq x y z
N THR A 1 3.20 -14.95 -8.36
CA THR A 1 4.66 -15.03 -8.49
C THR A 1 5.31 -14.27 -7.35
N ARG A 2 6.57 -14.61 -7.01
CA ARG A 2 7.30 -14.00 -5.88
C ARG A 2 7.50 -12.49 -6.11
N LYS A 3 7.45 -11.70 -5.03
CA LYS A 3 7.81 -10.28 -5.05
C LYS A 3 9.16 -10.01 -5.76
N GLY A 4 9.19 -8.99 -6.60
CA GLY A 4 10.37 -8.58 -7.37
C GLY A 4 11.27 -7.57 -6.63
N PRO A 5 12.49 -7.31 -7.13
CA PRO A 5 13.45 -6.41 -6.47
C PRO A 5 12.93 -4.97 -6.34
N ASP A 6 12.13 -4.49 -7.29
CA ASP A 6 11.54 -3.14 -7.28
C ASP A 6 10.31 -3.01 -6.36
N ARG A 7 9.90 -4.14 -5.76
CA ARG A 7 8.73 -4.28 -4.89
C ARG A 7 9.06 -5.26 -3.75
N PRO A 8 9.99 -4.93 -2.83
CA PRO A 8 10.42 -5.85 -1.78
C PRO A 8 9.33 -6.12 -0.73
N HIS A 9 8.36 -5.20 -0.60
CA HIS A 9 7.21 -5.32 0.29
C HIS A 9 5.89 -5.45 -0.50
N GLY A 10 4.76 -5.31 0.19
CA GLY A 10 3.43 -5.39 -0.40
C GLY A 10 2.88 -6.81 -0.50
N TYR A 11 1.71 -6.89 -1.11
CA TYR A 11 0.96 -8.13 -1.32
C TYR A 11 1.64 -9.04 -2.34
N GLU A 12 1.38 -10.34 -2.26
CA GLU A 12 1.78 -11.25 -3.34
C GLU A 12 1.00 -10.93 -4.62
N GLU A 13 1.51 -11.36 -5.77
CA GLU A 13 0.80 -11.16 -7.03
C GLU A 13 -0.51 -11.95 -7.05
N GLU A 14 -1.60 -11.26 -7.41
CA GLU A 14 -2.91 -11.82 -7.69
C GLU A 14 -3.22 -11.62 -9.18
N PRO A 15 -3.22 -12.68 -10.02
CA PRO A 15 -3.38 -12.55 -11.48
C PRO A 15 -4.69 -11.88 -11.93
N TRP A 16 -5.70 -11.87 -11.07
CA TRP A 16 -7.01 -11.25 -11.30
C TRP A 16 -7.10 -9.80 -10.81
N HIS A 17 -6.09 -9.30 -10.07
CA HIS A 17 -6.11 -7.95 -9.49
C HIS A 17 -5.35 -6.97 -10.38
N TRP A 18 -6.08 -6.11 -11.10
CA TRP A 18 -5.49 -5.12 -11.98
C TRP A 18 -5.83 -3.70 -11.51
N SER A 19 -4.85 -2.80 -11.59
CA SER A 19 -5.02 -1.38 -11.26
C SER A 19 -4.94 -0.51 -12.51
N TYR A 20 -5.87 0.42 -12.67
CA TYR A 20 -5.79 1.44 -13.71
C TYR A 20 -4.88 2.59 -13.25
N ASN A 21 -3.60 2.51 -13.63
CA ASN A 21 -2.53 3.35 -13.08
C ASN A 21 -2.83 4.87 -13.08
N PRO A 22 -3.39 5.48 -14.15
CA PRO A 22 -3.63 6.93 -14.16
C PRO A 22 -4.49 7.46 -13.01
N ILE A 23 -5.46 6.66 -12.55
CA ILE A 23 -6.34 7.01 -11.44
C ILE A 23 -5.79 6.49 -10.12
N ALA A 24 -5.23 5.27 -10.10
CA ALA A 24 -4.66 4.67 -8.90
C ALA A 24 -3.59 5.56 -8.29
N ARG A 25 -2.68 6.12 -9.11
CA ARG A 25 -1.64 7.06 -8.69
C ARG A 25 -2.20 8.26 -7.92
N VAL A 26 -3.27 8.87 -8.42
CA VAL A 26 -3.91 10.03 -7.77
C VAL A 26 -4.47 9.63 -6.41
N TYR A 27 -5.15 8.49 -6.31
CA TYR A 27 -5.71 8.03 -5.04
C TYR A 27 -4.64 7.59 -4.04
N THR A 28 -3.56 6.95 -4.49
CA THR A 28 -2.44 6.59 -3.60
C THR A 28 -1.77 7.86 -3.05
N GLN A 29 -1.60 8.90 -3.86
CA GLN A 29 -1.09 10.19 -3.37
C GLN A 29 -2.05 10.83 -2.37
N GLN A 30 -3.35 10.85 -2.65
CA GLN A 30 -4.34 11.40 -1.71
C GLN A 30 -4.42 10.61 -0.40
N TYR A 31 -4.21 9.29 -0.44
CA TYR A 31 -4.09 8.47 0.76
C TYR A 31 -2.91 8.92 1.62
N LEU A 32 -1.74 9.13 1.02
CA LEU A 32 -0.54 9.62 1.72
C LEU A 32 -0.75 10.98 2.39
N GLU A 33 -1.52 11.87 1.76
CA GLU A 33 -1.78 13.21 2.26
C GLU A 33 -2.81 13.24 3.41
N LYS A 34 -3.69 12.24 3.50
CA LYS A 34 -4.89 12.30 4.35
C LYS A 34 -5.00 11.19 5.39
N VAL A 35 -4.28 10.10 5.23
CA VAL A 35 -4.38 8.91 6.09
C VAL A 35 -3.06 8.70 6.81
N ASN A 36 -3.14 8.61 8.13
CA ASN A 36 -2.05 8.22 8.99
C ASN A 36 -2.47 7.05 9.90
N TYR A 37 -1.60 6.65 10.82
CA TYR A 37 -1.89 5.49 11.68
C TYR A 37 -3.01 5.71 12.69
N ASP A 38 -3.28 6.96 13.10
CA ASP A 38 -4.38 7.27 14.02
C ASP A 38 -5.74 7.05 13.35
N ASP A 39 -5.80 7.10 12.01
CA ASP A 39 -7.00 6.78 11.22
C ASP A 39 -7.25 5.26 11.13
N ILE A 40 -6.22 4.43 11.37
CA ILE A 40 -6.31 2.96 11.37
C ILE A 40 -6.63 2.51 12.79
N ALA A 41 -7.88 2.71 13.21
CA ALA A 41 -8.36 2.40 14.55
C ALA A 41 -9.81 1.87 14.54
N GLY A 42 -10.29 1.42 15.71
CA GLY A 42 -11.70 1.02 15.89
C GLY A 42 -12.01 -0.45 15.58
N PHE A 43 -10.99 -1.28 15.34
CA PHE A 43 -11.15 -2.72 15.15
C PHE A 43 -10.01 -3.52 15.82
N MET A 44 -10.26 -4.80 16.10
CA MET A 44 -9.27 -5.69 16.74
C MET A 44 -8.03 -5.84 15.84
N GLY A 45 -6.84 -5.63 16.41
CA GLY A 45 -5.56 -5.71 15.68
C GLY A 45 -5.13 -4.42 14.99
N SER A 46 -5.94 -3.35 15.02
CA SER A 46 -5.58 -2.04 14.47
C SER A 46 -4.32 -1.43 15.10
N ASP A 47 -4.04 -1.76 16.36
CA ASP A 47 -2.84 -1.41 17.11
C ASP A 47 -1.54 -1.96 16.48
N THR A 48 -1.63 -3.01 15.66
CA THR A 48 -0.48 -3.57 14.96
C THR A 48 -0.10 -2.79 13.70
N ALA A 49 -0.96 -1.89 13.20
CA ALA A 49 -0.77 -1.23 11.92
C ALA A 49 0.59 -0.52 11.82
N PHE A 50 1.00 0.20 12.87
CA PHE A 50 2.29 0.87 12.92
C PHE A 50 3.45 -0.13 12.94
N SER A 51 3.39 -1.15 13.80
CA SER A 51 4.49 -2.09 14.00
C SER A 51 4.75 -2.98 12.78
N VAL A 52 3.71 -3.32 12.01
CA VAL A 52 3.86 -4.06 10.73
C VAL A 52 4.20 -3.14 9.56
N GLY A 53 4.15 -1.81 9.75
CA GLY A 53 4.36 -0.84 8.69
C GLY A 53 3.25 -0.87 7.65
N ALA A 54 1.98 -0.96 8.06
CA ALA A 54 0.84 -1.14 7.14
C ALA A 54 0.83 -0.14 5.96
N ILE A 55 1.10 1.14 6.21
CA ILE A 55 1.16 2.16 5.16
C ILE A 55 2.44 1.98 4.31
N GLN A 56 3.62 2.05 4.94
CA GLN A 56 4.89 2.03 4.22
C GLN A 56 5.16 0.71 3.47
N HIS A 57 4.85 -0.42 4.08
CA HIS A 57 5.15 -1.74 3.54
C HIS A 57 4.02 -2.32 2.70
N TYR A 58 2.76 -1.95 2.88
CA TYR A 58 1.66 -2.57 2.15
C TYR A 58 0.93 -1.62 1.20
N VAL A 59 0.58 -0.41 1.64
CA VAL A 59 -0.03 0.59 0.75
C VAL A 59 1.01 1.12 -0.26
N LEU A 60 2.19 1.49 0.23
CA LEU A 60 3.29 2.01 -0.59
C LEU A 60 4.28 0.95 -1.06
N GLY A 61 4.06 -0.31 -0.65
CA GLY A 61 4.84 -1.48 -1.05
C GLY A 61 4.61 -1.91 -2.50
N ILE A 62 4.50 -0.96 -3.42
CA ILE A 62 4.33 -1.16 -4.86
C ILE A 62 5.57 -0.69 -5.60
N ASN A 63 5.67 -1.01 -6.90
CA ASN A 63 6.75 -0.52 -7.73
C ASN A 63 6.73 1.02 -7.78
N GLN A 64 7.89 1.66 -7.59
CA GLN A 64 8.02 3.12 -7.55
C GLN A 64 7.67 3.79 -8.89
N ASP A 65 7.73 3.07 -10.00
CA ASP A 65 7.29 3.55 -11.30
C ASP A 65 5.77 3.83 -11.35
N CYS A 66 4.98 3.27 -10.43
CA CYS A 66 3.55 3.57 -10.30
C CYS A 66 3.27 5.01 -9.84
N PHE A 67 4.28 5.72 -9.32
CA PHE A 67 4.16 7.13 -8.93
C PHE A 67 4.57 8.11 -10.03
N LYS A 68 5.20 7.62 -11.11
CA LYS A 68 5.64 8.43 -12.25
C LYS A 68 4.49 8.75 -13.18
#